data_AF-A5HHC1-F1
#
_entry.id   AF-A5HHC1-F1
#
_cell.length_a   1.000
_cell.length_b   1.000
_cell.length_c   1.000
_cell.angle_alpha   90.00
_cell.angle_beta   90.00
_cell.angle_gamma   90.00
#
_symmetry.space_group_name_H-M   'P 1'
#
loop_
_entity.id
_entity.type
_entity.pdbx_description
1 polymer ?
#
loop_
_entity_poly.entity_id
_entity_poly.type
_entity_poly.pdbx_seq_one_letter_code
_entity_poly.pdbx_strand_id
1 'polypeptide(L)' 'ARPSQCSCSGTDVHCHSRSLASVPAGIPTNSKFLNLNYNQITKLEPGVFDRLTVL' A
#
# COMPACT_ATOMS: atom_id res chain seq x y z
N ALA A 1 -4.77 9.96 -4.15
CA ALA A 1 -4.11 9.30 -5.29
C ALA A 1 -4.48 7.81 -5.27
N ARG A 2 -4.49 7.12 -6.41
CA ARG A 2 -4.80 5.68 -6.49
C ARG A 2 -3.59 4.94 -7.08
N PRO A 3 -2.97 3.97 -6.38
CA PRO A 3 -1.85 3.22 -6.92
C PRO A 3 -2.31 2.36 -8.10
N SER A 4 -1.64 2.47 -9.25
CA SER A 4 -1.99 1.75 -10.48
C SER A 4 -1.75 0.23 -10.38
N GLN A 5 -0.88 -0.18 -9.46
CA GLN A 5 -0.50 -1.57 -9.23
C GLN A 5 -1.48 -2.32 -8.30
N CYS A 6 -2.41 -1.60 -7.66
CA CYS A 6 -3.32 -2.16 -6.68
C CYS A 6 -4.77 -1.94 -7.06
N SER A 7 -5.64 -2.81 -6.54
CA SER A 7 -7.08 -2.60 -6.60
C SER A 7 -7.52 -1.82 -5.37
N CYS A 8 -8.38 -0.82 -5.54
CA CYS A 8 -8.91 -0.03 -4.44
C CYS A 8 -10.44 -0.13 -4.39
N SER A 9 -10.99 -0.34 -3.20
CA SER A 9 -12.44 -0.38 -2.93
C SER A 9 -12.74 0.46 -1.69
N GLY A 10 -13.40 1.60 -1.86
CA GLY A 10 -13.59 2.55 -0.76
C GLY A 10 -12.26 3.01 -0.16
N THR A 11 -12.05 2.70 1.13
CA THR A 11 -10.81 2.99 1.87
C THR A 11 -9.80 1.83 1.87
N ASP A 12 -10.10 0.74 1.15
CA ASP A 12 -9.33 -0.48 1.19
C ASP A 12 -8.42 -0.55 -0.03
N VAL A 13 -7.16 -0.91 0.20
CA VAL A 13 -6.11 -0.99 -0.82
C VAL A 13 -5.58 -2.41 -0.86
N HIS A 14 -5.79 -3.09 -1.97
CA HIS A 14 -5.42 -4.47 -2.20
C HIS A 14 -4.26 -4.56 -3.20
N CYS A 15 -3.06 -4.74 -2.67
CA CYS A 15 -1.80 -4.87 -3.39
C CYS A 15 -1.21 -6.29 -3.29
N HIS A 16 -2.02 -7.31 -2.94
CA HIS A 16 -1.52 -8.66 -2.73
C HIS A 16 -1.08 -9.35 -4.04
N SER A 17 -0.04 -10.18 -3.97
CA SER A 17 0.43 -11.00 -5.11
C SER A 17 0.78 -10.17 -6.35
N ARG A 18 1.37 -8.99 -6.17
CA ARG A 18 1.72 -8.04 -7.26
C ARG A 18 3.21 -7.97 -7.56
N SER A 19 4.02 -8.86 -6.96
CA SER A 19 5.49 -8.86 -7.10
C SER A 19 6.12 -7.51 -6.75
N LEU A 20 5.54 -6.80 -5.78
CA LEU A 20 6.06 -5.50 -5.36
C LEU A 20 7.37 -5.67 -4.60
N ALA A 21 8.40 -4.93 -5.00
CA ALA A 21 9.67 -4.87 -4.28
C ALA A 21 9.66 -3.80 -3.16
N SER A 22 8.71 -2.88 -3.19
CA SER A 22 8.54 -1.80 -2.22
C SER A 22 7.07 -1.42 -2.06
N VAL A 23 6.76 -0.64 -1.02
CA VAL A 23 5.41 -0.11 -0.82
C VAL A 23 5.07 0.87 -1.97
N PRO A 24 3.93 0.70 -2.67
CA PRO A 24 3.55 1.57 -3.77
C PRO A 24 3.39 3.02 -3.35
N ALA A 25 3.93 3.93 -4.15
CA ALA A 25 3.62 5.35 -4.00
C ALA A 25 2.14 5.61 -4.33
N GLY A 26 1.54 6.59 -3.65
CA GLY A 26 0.19 7.05 -3.97
C GLY A 26 -0.94 6.26 -3.33
N ILE A 27 -0.66 5.47 -2.28
CA ILE A 27 -1.70 4.96 -1.37
C ILE A 27 -2.52 6.15 -0.83
N PRO A 28 -3.86 6.11 -0.90
CA PRO A 28 -4.71 7.14 -0.31
C PRO A 28 -4.41 7.34 1.18
N THR A 29 -4.31 8.58 1.65
CA THR A 29 -4.02 8.88 3.06
C THR A 29 -5.18 8.50 3.99
N ASN A 30 -6.39 8.41 3.45
CA ASN A 30 -7.59 7.95 4.16
C ASN A 30 -7.79 6.43 4.09
N SER A 31 -6.79 5.68 3.62
CA SER A 31 -6.86 4.22 3.60
C SER A 31 -6.92 3.66 5.02
N LYS A 32 -7.86 2.75 5.25
CA LYS A 32 -8.06 2.04 6.53
C LYS A 32 -7.55 0.61 6.49
N PHE A 33 -7.29 0.11 5.29
CA PHE A 33 -6.81 -1.24 5.07
C PHE A 33 -5.80 -1.24 3.91
N LEU A 34 -4.64 -1.83 4.16
CA LEU A 34 -3.58 -1.97 3.17
C LEU A 34 -3.08 -3.41 3.17
N ASN A 35 -3.38 -4.16 2.11
CA ASN A 35 -2.94 -5.54 1.95
C ASN A 35 -1.73 -5.60 1.00
N LEU A 36 -0.55 -5.86 1.57
CA LEU A 36 0.72 -6.04 0.85
C LEU A 36 1.19 -7.51 0.86
N ASN A 37 0.33 -8.48 1.18
CA ASN A 37 0.73 -9.88 1.30
C ASN A 37 1.23 -10.48 -0.03
N TYR A 38 2.08 -11.50 0.05
CA TYR A 38 2.63 -12.22 -1.11
C TYR A 38 3.36 -11.30 -2.11
N ASN A 39 4.12 -10.33 -1.59
CA ASN A 39 5.01 -9.49 -2.37
C ASN A 39 6.48 -9.82 -2.06
N GLN A 40 7.39 -9.11 -2.72
CA GLN A 40 8.84 -9.26 -2.62
C GLN A 40 9.47 -8.13 -1.76
N ILE A 41 8.66 -7.53 -0.88
CA ILE A 41 9.09 -6.47 0.02
C ILE A 41 9.91 -7.10 1.14
N THR A 42 11.23 -6.91 1.09
CA THR A 42 12.17 -7.45 2.10
C THR A 42 12.52 -6.43 3.17
N LYS A 43 12.29 -5.14 2.89
CA LYS A 43 12.56 -4.03 3.80
C LYS A 43 11.46 -2.98 3.69
N LEU A 44 11.10 -2.40 4.82
CA LEU A 44 10.25 -1.23 4.91
C LEU A 44 11.15 -0.03 5.20
N GLU A 45 11.15 0.96 4.31
CA GLU A 45 11.89 2.19 4.55
C GLU A 45 11.23 2.98 5.69
N PRO A 46 12.02 3.63 6.56
CA PRO A 46 11.48 4.51 7.60
C PRO A 46 10.53 5.54 6.99
N GLY A 47 9.39 5.72 7.64
CA GLY A 47 8.40 6.72 7.24
C GLY A 47 7.55 6.39 6.01
N VAL A 48 7.68 5.19 5.43
CA VAL A 48 6.88 4.79 4.26
C VAL A 48 5.36 4.80 4.51
N PHE A 49 4.95 4.75 5.78
CA PHE A 49 3.55 4.80 6.21
C PHE A 49 3.17 6.11 6.93
N ASP A 50 4.08 7.10 7.07
CA ASP A 50 3.80 8.33 7.84
C ASP A 50 2.64 9.14 7.28
N ARG A 51 2.36 8.96 5.98
CA ARG A 51 1.25 9.61 5.29
C ARG A 51 -0.09 8.91 5.50
N LEU A 52 -0.10 7.70 6.04
CA LEU A 52 -1.30 6.92 6.30
C LEU A 52 -1.81 7.20 7.71
N THR A 53 -2.35 8.41 7.89
CA THR A 53 -2.77 8.93 9.21
C THR A 53 -3.99 8.22 9.80
N VAL A 54 -4.61 7.30 9.05
CA VAL A 54 -5.87 6.62 9.39
C VAL A 54 -5.70 5.10 9.41
N LEU A 55 -4.48 4.59 9.19
CA LEU A 55 -4.18 3.16 9.17
C LEU A 55 -3.95 2.61 10.58
#